data_AF-A0A6V7J113-F1
#
_entry.id   AF-A0A6V7J113-F1
#
_cell.length_a   1.000
_cell.length_b   1.000
_cell.length_c   1.000
_cell.angle_alpha   90.00
_cell.angle_beta   90.00
_cell.angle_gamma   90.00
#
_symmetry.space_group_name_H-M   'P 1'
#
loop_
_entity.id
_entity.type
_entity.pdbx_description
1 polymer ?
#
loop_
_entity_poly.entity_id
_entity_poly.type
_entity_poly.pdbx_seq_one_letter_code
_entity_poly.pdbx_strand_id
1 'polypeptide(L)' 'STATMEDNVMTITSLPPDGKKAIRKYEFSDEGMIL' A
#
# COMPACT_ATOMS: atom_id res chain seq x y z
N SER A 1 9.89 1.25 -4.60
CA SER A 1 8.80 0.96 -3.66
C SER A 1 8.77 -0.52 -3.36
N THR A 2 8.29 -0.91 -2.20
CA THR A 2 8.09 -2.30 -1.78
C THR A 2 6.60 -2.50 -1.54
N ALA A 3 6.02 -3.56 -2.08
CA ALA A 3 4.64 -3.95 -1.84
C ALA A 3 4.61 -5.22 -1.01
N THR A 4 3.82 -5.21 0.06
CA THR A 4 3.55 -6.38 0.91
C THR A 4 2.05 -6.63 0.95
N MET A 5 1.67 -7.91 0.90
CA MET A 5 0.28 -8.34 0.98
C MET A 5 0.11 -9.13 2.27
N GLU A 6 -0.80 -8.68 3.12
CA GLU A 6 -1.21 -9.37 4.35
C GLU A 6 -2.73 -9.49 4.30
N ASP A 7 -3.22 -10.73 4.25
CA ASP A 7 -4.64 -11.04 4.07
C ASP A 7 -5.28 -10.29 2.89
N ASN A 8 -6.22 -9.40 3.17
CA ASN A 8 -6.91 -8.56 2.19
C ASN A 8 -6.34 -7.13 2.10
N VAL A 9 -5.19 -6.85 2.73
CA VAL A 9 -4.58 -5.53 2.75
C VAL A 9 -3.22 -5.55 2.02
N MET A 10 -3.11 -4.75 0.95
CA MET A 10 -1.85 -4.46 0.28
C MET A 10 -1.26 -3.16 0.82
N THR A 11 -0.07 -3.23 1.40
CA THR A 11 0.69 -2.05 1.82
C THR A 11 1.81 -1.78 0.82
N ILE A 12 1.81 -0.57 0.25
CA ILE A 12 2.89 -0.07 -0.61
C ILE A 12 3.69 0.96 0.16
N THR A 13 4.96 0.66 0.40
CA THR A 13 5.94 1.59 0.96
C THR A 13 6.82 2.14 -0.15
N SER A 14 6.84 3.45 -0.34
CA SER A 14 7.79 4.14 -1.22
C SER A 14 8.75 5.01 -0.42
N LEU A 15 10.02 4.97 -0.81
CA LEU A 15 11.03 5.93 -0.38
C LEU A 15 11.44 6.72 -1.62
N PRO A 16 10.84 7.90 -1.85
CA PRO A 16 11.22 8.76 -2.96
C PRO A 16 12.60 9.36 -2.72
N PRO A 17 13.24 9.94 -3.76
CA PRO A 17 14.56 10.56 -3.65
C PRO A 17 14.64 11.74 -2.66
N ASP A 18 13.51 12.33 -2.28
CA ASP A 18 13.41 13.38 -1.26
C ASP A 18 13.52 12.84 0.18
N GLY A 19 13.66 11.53 0.34
CA GLY A 19 13.79 10.84 1.62
C GLY A 19 12.49 10.74 2.42
N LYS A 20 11.37 11.28 1.93
CA LYS A 20 10.10 11.27 2.64
C LYS A 20 9.35 9.98 2.38
N LYS A 21 9.44 9.04 3.32
CA LYS A 21 8.72 7.78 3.27
C LYS A 21 7.21 8.03 3.08
N ALA A 22 6.64 7.46 2.04
CA ALA A 22 5.21 7.43 1.80
C ALA A 22 4.70 6.00 1.92
N ILE A 23 3.57 5.83 2.60
CA ILE A 23 2.92 4.53 2.81
C ILE A 23 1.50 4.66 2.29
N ARG A 24 1.11 3.75 1.38
CA ARG A 24 -0.26 3.60 0.89
C ARG A 24 -0.76 2.24 1.31
N LYS A 25 -2.00 2.15 1.77
CA LYS A 25 -2.65 0.88 2.10
C LYS A 25 -3.83 0.73 1.16
N TYR A 26 -4.08 -0.49 0.72
CA TYR A 26 -5.23 -0.82 -0.11
C TYR A 26 -5.93 -2.00 0.53
N GLU A 27 -7.19 -1.85 0.86
CA GLU A 27 -8.02 -2.93 1.38
C GLU A 27 -8.90 -3.47 0.25
N PHE A 28 -8.82 -4.77 0.03
CA PHE A 28 -9.64 -5.48 -0.94
C PHE A 28 -10.87 -6.05 -0.23
N SER A 29 -12.03 -5.72 -0.78
CA SER A 29 -13.33 -6.26 -0.38
C SER A 29 -14.02 -6.84 -1.60
N ASP A 30 -15.09 -7.61 -1.37
CA ASP A 30 -15.92 -8.16 -2.46
C ASP A 30 -16.59 -7.04 -3.29
N GLU A 31 -16.69 -5.83 -2.73
CA GLU A 31 -17.24 -4.63 -3.38
C GLU A 31 -16.19 -3.84 -4.18
N GLY A 32 -14.90 -4.24 -4.10
CA GLY A 32 -13.79 -3.60 -4.79
C GLY A 32 -12.65 -3.17 -3.86
N MET A 33 -11.78 -2.30 -4.37
CA MET A 33 -10.56 -1.85 -3.69
C MET A 33 -10.76 -0.47 -3.07
N ILE A 34 -10.45 -0.35 -1.77
CA ILE A 34 -10.45 0.90 -1.00
C ILE A 34 -8.98 1.32 -0.76
N LEU A 35 -8.66 2.61 -0.93
CA LEU A 35 -7.33 3.21 -0.70
C LEU A 35 -7.31 4.00 0.62
#